data_AF-A0A803LYD3-F1
#
_entry.id   AF-A0A803LYD3-F1
#
_cell.length_a   1.000
_cell.length_b   1.000
_cell.length_c   1.000
_cell.angle_alpha   90.00
_cell.angle_beta   90.00
_cell.angle_gamma   90.00
#
_symmetry.space_group_name_H-M   'P 1'
#
loop_
_entity.id
_entity.type
_entity.pdbx_description
1 polymer ?
#
loop_
_entity_poly.entity_id
_entity_poly.type
_entity_poly.pdbx_seq_one_letter_code
_entity_poly.pdbx_strand_id
1 'polypeptide(L)'
;MISSKMDDELRNAAVNGDVEYLKKCVESNKAIEYYLTLFPRAEDRSRKAHHGNIFHMAALENKEEFIREVMEILPLEAKQQLLVQPGNDIIEWNPLHIAASIGNVEILKMFLDVYRCLPTLPSHLSKRPWSIQGTKFGNPCMMAVANKHEECALEIFKIDTELISNLRKDLGGSLVCAAIEKKMSRLAL
;
A
#
# COMPACT_ATOMS: atom_id res chain seq x y z
N MET A 1 10.08 5.77 -29.13
CA MET A 1 11.07 5.74 -28.01
C MET A 1 10.98 7.01 -27.15
N ILE A 2 9.77 7.41 -26.73
CA ILE A 2 9.54 8.56 -25.83
C ILE A 2 8.99 8.07 -24.45
N SER A 3 8.56 6.80 -24.39
CA SER A 3 7.90 6.19 -23.22
C SER A 3 8.76 6.21 -21.95
N SER A 4 10.03 5.78 -21.99
CA SER A 4 10.75 5.52 -20.74
C SER A 4 11.08 6.78 -19.92
N LYS A 5 11.24 7.94 -20.56
CA LYS A 5 11.66 9.17 -19.87
C LYS A 5 10.51 9.88 -19.15
N MET A 6 9.29 9.82 -19.70
CA MET A 6 8.12 10.40 -19.05
C MET A 6 7.61 9.55 -17.88
N ASP A 7 7.80 8.24 -17.96
CA ASP A 7 7.46 7.32 -16.88
C ASP A 7 8.40 7.57 -15.68
N ASP A 8 9.68 7.84 -15.94
CA ASP A 8 10.66 8.18 -14.89
C ASP A 8 10.32 9.46 -14.10
N GLU A 9 9.66 10.45 -14.73
CA GLU A 9 9.28 11.70 -14.05
C GLU A 9 8.19 11.48 -13.00
N LEU A 10 7.12 10.75 -13.33
CA LEU A 10 6.07 10.41 -12.36
C LEU A 10 6.63 9.56 -11.23
N ARG A 11 7.53 8.62 -11.54
CA ARG A 11 8.26 7.85 -10.54
C ARG A 11 9.01 8.76 -9.57
N ASN A 12 9.82 9.67 -10.11
CA ASN A 12 10.60 10.59 -9.31
C ASN A 12 9.71 11.55 -8.50
N ALA A 13 8.59 11.99 -9.06
CA ALA A 13 7.62 12.80 -8.35
C ALA A 13 7.05 12.06 -7.13
N ALA A 14 6.64 10.80 -7.30
CA ALA A 14 6.15 9.97 -6.19
C ALA A 14 7.22 9.71 -5.11
N VAL A 15 8.46 9.44 -5.53
CA VAL A 15 9.59 9.21 -4.61
C VAL A 15 9.95 10.48 -3.83
N ASN A 16 9.92 11.65 -4.47
CA ASN A 16 10.30 12.91 -3.84
C ASN A 16 9.14 13.59 -3.10
N GLY A 17 7.89 13.25 -3.44
CA GLY A 17 6.68 13.93 -2.98
C GLY A 17 6.41 15.23 -3.74
N ASP A 18 6.70 15.28 -5.04
CA ASP A 18 6.56 16.46 -5.89
C ASP A 18 5.09 16.69 -6.29
N VAL A 19 4.35 17.38 -5.41
CA VAL A 19 2.96 17.79 -5.61
C VAL A 19 2.81 18.79 -6.77
N GLU A 20 3.81 19.64 -6.98
CA GLU A 20 3.77 20.63 -8.08
C GLU A 20 3.87 19.96 -9.45
N TYR A 21 4.63 18.88 -9.56
CA TYR A 21 4.63 18.05 -10.76
C TYR A 21 3.25 17.42 -11.02
N LEU A 22 2.57 16.90 -9.98
CA LEU A 22 1.22 16.35 -10.13
C LEU A 22 0.23 17.39 -10.65
N LYS A 23 0.24 18.60 -10.10
CA LYS A 23 -0.61 19.71 -10.56
C LYS A 23 -0.35 20.04 -12.03
N LYS A 24 0.92 20.11 -12.45
CA LYS A 24 1.28 20.31 -13.87
C LYS A 24 0.76 19.19 -14.76
N CYS A 25 0.77 17.93 -14.30
CA CYS A 25 0.18 16.83 -15.04
C CYS A 25 -1.34 17.00 -15.23
N VAL A 26 -2.04 17.46 -14.19
CA VAL A 26 -3.49 17.75 -14.25
C VAL A 26 -3.76 18.91 -15.21
N GLU A 27 -3.03 20.01 -15.09
CA GLU A 27 -3.14 21.17 -16.00
C GLU A 27 -2.86 20.80 -17.46
N SER A 28 -1.94 19.87 -17.68
CA SER A 28 -1.60 19.34 -19.00
C SER A 28 -2.56 18.25 -19.49
N ASN A 29 -3.64 17.98 -18.74
CA ASN A 29 -4.64 16.96 -19.03
C ASN A 29 -4.04 15.59 -19.35
N LYS A 30 -3.07 15.15 -18.54
CA LYS A 30 -2.48 13.82 -18.67
C LYS A 30 -3.59 12.76 -18.52
N ALA A 31 -3.58 11.77 -19.41
CA ALA A 31 -4.55 10.69 -19.40
C ALA A 31 -4.43 9.85 -18.12
N ILE A 32 -5.52 9.24 -17.68
CA ILE A 32 -5.56 8.49 -16.42
C ILE A 32 -4.55 7.34 -16.39
N GLU A 33 -4.32 6.71 -17.55
CA GLU A 33 -3.37 5.62 -17.75
C GLU A 33 -1.95 6.01 -17.37
N TYR A 34 -1.60 7.30 -17.51
CA TYR A 34 -0.29 7.81 -17.09
C TYR A 34 -0.07 7.59 -15.58
N TYR A 35 -1.09 7.83 -14.76
CA TYR A 35 -1.02 7.63 -13.31
C TYR A 35 -1.08 6.16 -12.89
N LEU A 36 -1.60 5.29 -13.77
CA LEU A 36 -1.70 3.85 -13.57
C LEU A 36 -0.40 3.10 -13.90
N THR A 37 0.65 3.82 -14.29
CA THR A 37 1.95 3.26 -14.65
C THR A 37 2.54 2.40 -13.52
N LEU A 38 2.95 1.18 -13.86
CA LEU A 38 3.65 0.26 -12.98
C LEU A 38 5.15 0.27 -13.30
N PHE A 39 5.98 0.51 -12.28
CA PHE A 39 7.43 0.56 -12.43
C PHE A 39 8.03 -0.79 -12.03
N PRO A 40 8.58 -1.57 -12.98
CA PRO A 40 9.19 -2.85 -12.66
C PRO A 40 10.44 -2.66 -11.81
N ARG A 41 10.77 -3.68 -11.03
CA ARG A 41 12.01 -3.71 -10.26
C ARG A 41 13.21 -3.74 -11.20
N ALA A 42 14.15 -2.82 -11.01
CA ALA A 42 15.41 -2.82 -11.76
C ALA A 42 16.19 -4.12 -11.52
N GLU A 43 16.90 -4.60 -12.56
CA GLU A 43 17.74 -5.81 -12.49
C GLU A 43 18.92 -5.64 -11.50
N ASP A 44 19.37 -4.40 -11.29
CA ASP A 44 20.33 -4.07 -10.25
C ASP A 44 19.69 -4.22 -8.87
N ARG A 45 20.15 -5.24 -8.13
CA ARG A 45 19.70 -5.64 -6.80
C ARG A 45 20.09 -4.65 -5.69
N SER A 46 20.28 -3.36 -6.02
CA SER A 46 20.38 -2.33 -5.01
C SER A 46 19.12 -2.38 -4.12
N ARG A 47 19.32 -2.33 -2.80
CA ARG A 47 18.25 -2.53 -1.79
C ARG A 47 17.21 -1.40 -1.76
N LYS A 48 17.30 -0.40 -2.63
CA LYS A 48 16.42 0.78 -2.73
C LYS A 48 15.80 0.96 -4.12
N ALA A 49 15.60 -0.11 -4.89
CA ALA A 49 14.85 0.04 -6.14
C ALA A 49 13.39 0.44 -5.82
N HIS A 50 13.01 1.69 -6.12
CA HIS A 50 11.63 2.14 -6.10
C HIS A 50 10.89 1.48 -7.28
N HIS A 51 9.91 0.65 -6.96
CA HIS A 51 9.18 -0.19 -7.89
C HIS A 51 7.72 -0.30 -7.41
N GLY A 52 6.86 -0.87 -8.25
CA GLY A 52 5.41 -0.80 -8.08
C GLY A 52 4.86 0.49 -8.67
N ASN A 53 3.69 0.91 -8.22
CA ASN A 53 3.06 2.15 -8.69
C ASN A 53 3.36 3.34 -7.75
N ILE A 54 2.82 4.52 -8.07
CA ILE A 54 3.03 5.76 -7.32
C ILE A 54 2.70 5.65 -5.83
N PHE A 55 1.70 4.85 -5.43
CA PHE A 55 1.38 4.65 -4.01
C PHE A 55 2.39 3.79 -3.28
N HIS A 56 3.00 2.78 -3.93
CA HIS A 56 4.07 1.99 -3.31
C HIS A 56 5.25 2.89 -2.96
N MET A 57 5.67 3.73 -3.92
CA MET A 57 6.86 4.55 -3.79
C MET A 57 6.64 5.71 -2.83
N ALA A 58 5.52 6.42 -2.97
CA ALA A 58 5.17 7.52 -2.07
C ALA A 58 4.96 7.02 -0.63
N ALA A 59 4.36 5.84 -0.42
CA ALA A 59 4.22 5.28 0.92
C ALA A 59 5.57 4.87 1.51
N LEU A 60 6.44 4.25 0.70
CA LEU A 60 7.79 3.83 1.11
C LEU A 60 8.62 5.03 1.58
N GLU A 61 8.53 6.14 0.85
CA GLU A 61 9.24 7.40 1.14
C GLU A 61 8.45 8.34 2.05
N ASN A 62 7.34 7.86 2.63
CA ASN A 62 6.49 8.59 3.57
C ASN A 62 5.99 9.96 3.06
N LYS A 63 5.61 10.03 1.78
CA LYS A 63 5.13 11.24 1.10
C LYS A 63 3.63 11.41 1.25
N GLU A 64 3.19 11.69 2.47
CA GLU A 64 1.77 11.81 2.82
C GLU A 64 1.04 12.87 1.98
N GLU A 65 1.60 14.07 1.85
CA GLU A 65 0.98 15.17 1.09
C GLU A 65 0.80 14.81 -0.39
N PHE A 66 1.80 14.16 -0.99
CA PHE A 66 1.71 13.65 -2.35
C PHE A 66 0.59 12.63 -2.50
N ILE A 67 0.48 11.68 -1.56
CA ILE A 67 -0.61 10.71 -1.58
C ILE A 67 -1.95 11.41 -1.45
N ARG A 68 -2.09 12.38 -0.55
CA ARG A 68 -3.31 13.16 -0.36
C ARG A 68 -3.72 13.86 -1.66
N GLU A 69 -2.78 14.51 -2.35
CA GLU A 69 -3.06 15.16 -3.63
C GLU A 69 -3.51 14.14 -4.70
N VAL A 70 -2.83 13.00 -4.81
CA VAL A 70 -3.24 11.93 -5.74
C VAL A 70 -4.64 11.41 -5.41
N MET A 71 -5.00 11.33 -4.13
CA MET A 71 -6.35 10.94 -3.70
C MET A 71 -7.42 11.95 -4.07
N GLU A 72 -7.10 13.23 -4.25
CA GLU A 72 -8.07 14.23 -4.73
C GLU A 72 -8.18 14.23 -6.26
N ILE A 73 -7.07 13.98 -6.96
CA ILE A 73 -7.01 14.04 -8.43
C ILE A 73 -7.68 12.83 -9.09
N LEU A 74 -7.40 11.62 -8.61
CA LEU A 74 -7.80 10.41 -9.33
C LEU A 74 -9.29 10.10 -9.11
N PRO A 75 -9.97 9.46 -10.09
CA PRO A 75 -11.27 8.85 -9.86
C PRO A 75 -11.14 7.63 -8.92
N LEU A 76 -12.25 7.24 -8.30
CA LEU A 76 -12.28 6.16 -7.31
C LEU A 76 -11.75 4.84 -7.88
N GLU A 77 -12.13 4.51 -9.11
CA GLU A 77 -11.75 3.27 -9.80
C GLU A 77 -10.23 3.19 -10.00
N ALA A 78 -9.59 4.32 -10.35
CA ALA A 78 -8.14 4.38 -10.51
C ALA A 78 -7.42 4.24 -9.17
N LYS A 79 -7.92 4.86 -8.09
CA LYS A 79 -7.37 4.67 -6.73
C LYS A 79 -7.43 3.21 -6.33
N GLN A 80 -8.59 2.57 -6.54
CA GLN A 80 -8.79 1.15 -6.22
C GLN A 80 -7.82 0.27 -7.00
N GLN A 81 -7.71 0.48 -8.32
CA GLN A 81 -6.77 -0.27 -9.16
C GLN A 81 -5.34 -0.16 -8.67
N LEU A 82 -4.86 1.05 -8.34
CA LEU A 82 -3.52 1.25 -7.81
C LEU A 82 -3.31 0.58 -6.44
N LEU A 83 -4.32 0.63 -5.57
CA LEU A 83 -4.22 0.09 -4.22
C LEU A 83 -4.26 -1.45 -4.14
N VAL A 84 -4.85 -2.13 -5.12
CA VAL A 84 -4.87 -3.60 -5.18
C VAL A 84 -3.69 -4.20 -5.95
N GLN A 85 -2.96 -3.39 -6.73
CA GLN A 85 -1.83 -3.87 -7.51
C GLN A 85 -0.68 -4.34 -6.61
N PRO A 86 -0.07 -5.50 -6.90
CA PRO A 86 1.18 -5.91 -6.25
C PRO A 86 2.36 -5.07 -6.78
N GLY A 87 3.35 -4.84 -5.91
CA GLY A 87 4.54 -4.06 -6.26
C GLY A 87 5.50 -4.77 -7.23
N ASN A 88 5.57 -6.11 -7.21
CA ASN A 88 6.29 -6.93 -8.19
C ASN A 88 5.92 -8.43 -8.06
N ASP A 89 6.44 -9.25 -8.99
CA ASP A 89 6.17 -10.70 -9.08
C ASP A 89 6.83 -11.56 -7.99
N ILE A 90 7.82 -11.01 -7.26
CA ILE A 90 8.59 -11.71 -6.21
C ILE A 90 7.99 -11.42 -4.82
N ILE A 91 7.49 -10.20 -4.63
CA ILE A 91 6.92 -9.70 -3.38
C ILE A 91 5.58 -9.06 -3.74
N GLU A 92 4.50 -9.81 -3.53
CA GLU A 92 3.11 -9.39 -3.77
C GLU A 92 2.60 -8.33 -2.77
N TRP A 93 3.48 -7.44 -2.33
CA TRP A 93 3.11 -6.35 -1.43
C TRP A 93 2.38 -5.29 -2.23
N ASN A 94 1.13 -5.03 -1.85
CA ASN A 94 0.39 -3.84 -2.28
C ASN A 94 0.80 -2.59 -1.47
N PRO A 95 0.30 -1.38 -1.80
CA PRO A 95 0.63 -0.17 -1.06
C PRO A 95 0.26 -0.22 0.43
N LEU A 96 -0.76 -1.00 0.82
CA LEU A 96 -1.15 -1.16 2.23
C LEU A 96 -0.07 -1.91 3.02
N HIS A 97 0.62 -2.89 2.44
CA HIS A 97 1.79 -3.52 3.08
C HIS A 97 2.90 -2.50 3.34
N ILE A 98 3.16 -1.62 2.36
CA ILE A 98 4.19 -0.59 2.48
C ILE A 98 3.83 0.39 3.61
N ALA A 99 2.62 0.95 3.59
CA ALA A 99 2.16 1.87 4.64
C ALA A 99 2.20 1.21 6.03
N ALA A 100 1.78 -0.05 6.14
CA ALA A 100 1.83 -0.82 7.38
C ALA A 100 3.27 -1.08 7.86
N SER A 101 4.22 -1.29 6.93
CA SER A 101 5.63 -1.48 7.26
C SER A 101 6.33 -0.19 7.68
N ILE A 102 5.94 0.95 7.13
CA ILE A 102 6.50 2.26 7.48
C ILE A 102 5.87 2.81 8.77
N GLY A 103 4.61 2.47 9.04
CA GLY A 103 3.92 2.86 10.25
C GLY A 103 3.29 4.26 10.22
N ASN A 104 3.14 4.87 9.04
CA ASN A 104 2.37 6.11 8.92
C ASN A 104 0.86 5.78 8.89
N VAL A 105 0.20 6.09 10.01
CA VAL A 105 -1.22 5.85 10.25
C VAL A 105 -2.10 6.65 9.29
N GLU A 106 -1.72 7.88 8.93
CA GLU A 106 -2.54 8.75 8.08
C GLU A 106 -2.53 8.29 6.62
N ILE A 107 -1.36 7.90 6.09
CA ILE A 107 -1.28 7.24 4.77
C ILE A 107 -2.13 5.97 4.75
N LEU A 108 -2.01 5.17 5.82
CA LEU A 108 -2.75 3.93 5.95
C LEU A 108 -4.26 4.15 6.00
N LYS A 109 -4.75 5.14 6.75
CA LYS A 109 -6.17 5.53 6.78
C LYS A 109 -6.67 5.96 5.41
N MET A 110 -5.92 6.81 4.69
CA MET A 110 -6.28 7.21 3.33
C MET A 110 -6.45 6.00 2.41
N PHE A 111 -5.58 4.99 2.51
CA PHE A 111 -5.71 3.76 1.73
C PHE A 111 -6.92 2.91 2.17
N LEU A 112 -7.15 2.77 3.48
CA LEU A 112 -8.30 2.02 4.01
C LEU A 112 -9.64 2.65 3.66
N ASP A 113 -9.73 3.98 3.62
CA ASP A 113 -10.95 4.71 3.26
C ASP A 113 -11.38 4.44 1.83
N VAL A 114 -10.43 4.36 0.89
CA VAL A 114 -10.75 3.95 -0.50
C VAL A 114 -11.36 2.56 -0.54
N TYR A 115 -10.88 1.64 0.29
CA TYR A 115 -11.43 0.29 0.34
C TYR A 115 -12.82 0.21 0.99
N ARG A 116 -13.09 1.04 2.01
CA ARG A 116 -14.43 1.14 2.62
C ARG A 116 -15.46 1.65 1.62
N CYS A 117 -15.02 2.46 0.67
CA CYS A 117 -15.84 2.97 -0.43
C CYS A 117 -15.93 2.03 -1.64
N LEU A 118 -15.40 0.79 -1.57
CA LEU A 118 -15.52 -0.18 -2.67
C LEU A 118 -17.01 -0.55 -2.86
N PRO A 119 -17.60 -0.28 -4.04
CA PRO A 119 -19.00 -0.63 -4.29
C PRO A 119 -19.23 -2.14 -4.19
N THR A 120 -18.20 -2.93 -4.51
CA THR A 120 -18.16 -4.37 -4.26
C THR A 120 -16.73 -4.77 -3.87
N LEU A 121 -16.57 -5.33 -2.66
CA LEU A 121 -15.34 -6.03 -2.31
C LEU A 121 -15.18 -7.27 -3.18
N PRO A 122 -13.95 -7.71 -3.50
CA PRO A 122 -13.73 -9.01 -4.11
C PRO A 122 -14.46 -10.10 -3.31
N SER A 123 -15.29 -10.88 -4.01
CA SER A 123 -16.06 -11.98 -3.41
C SER A 123 -15.14 -13.02 -2.77
N HIS A 124 -13.99 -13.26 -3.39
CA HIS A 124 -12.92 -14.08 -2.83
C HIS A 124 -12.18 -13.28 -1.75
N LEU A 125 -12.33 -13.71 -0.49
CA LEU A 125 -11.68 -13.11 0.68
C LEU A 125 -10.16 -12.98 0.52
N SER A 126 -9.51 -13.95 -0.15
CA SER A 126 -8.06 -13.94 -0.41
C SER A 126 -7.60 -12.82 -1.36
N LYS A 127 -8.53 -12.21 -2.12
CA LYS A 127 -8.25 -11.09 -3.01
C LYS A 127 -8.50 -9.74 -2.34
N ARG A 128 -9.01 -9.72 -1.11
CA ARG A 128 -9.17 -8.46 -0.36
C ARG A 128 -7.79 -7.88 -0.07
N PRO A 129 -7.57 -6.57 -0.24
CA PRO A 129 -6.23 -5.98 -0.12
C PRO A 129 -5.57 -6.14 1.26
N TRP A 130 -6.37 -6.22 2.33
CA TRP A 130 -5.89 -6.51 3.69
C TRP A 130 -5.66 -8.01 3.96
N SER A 131 -5.96 -8.88 3.00
CA SER A 131 -5.83 -10.34 3.10
C SER A 131 -4.76 -10.93 2.17
N ILE A 132 -4.24 -10.13 1.23
CA ILE A 132 -3.11 -10.52 0.37
C ILE A 132 -1.92 -10.87 1.27
N GLN A 133 -1.29 -12.02 1.03
CA GLN A 133 -0.20 -12.54 1.85
C GLN A 133 1.15 -12.20 1.20
N GLY A 134 2.00 -11.44 1.89
CA GLY A 134 3.40 -11.27 1.50
C GLY A 134 4.29 -12.43 1.93
N THR A 135 5.44 -12.60 1.26
CA THR A 135 6.35 -13.76 1.40
C THR A 135 6.96 -13.98 2.79
N LYS A 136 7.07 -12.94 3.64
CA LYS A 136 7.77 -13.03 4.95
C LYS A 136 6.90 -12.69 6.15
N PHE A 137 6.11 -11.64 6.07
CA PHE A 137 5.33 -11.15 7.20
C PHE A 137 3.85 -11.48 7.12
N GLY A 138 3.39 -12.11 6.03
CA GLY A 138 1.98 -12.38 5.78
C GLY A 138 1.28 -11.11 5.30
N ASN A 139 0.03 -10.90 5.72
CA ASN A 139 -0.80 -9.77 5.33
C ASN A 139 -0.34 -8.40 5.90
N PRO A 140 -0.93 -7.28 5.47
CA PRO A 140 -0.57 -5.94 5.94
C PRO A 140 -0.71 -5.76 7.47
N CYS A 141 -1.71 -6.38 8.11
CA CYS A 141 -1.87 -6.27 9.57
C CYS A 141 -0.68 -6.91 10.29
N MET A 142 -0.27 -8.11 9.86
CA MET A 142 0.91 -8.79 10.40
C MET A 142 2.21 -8.04 10.11
N MET A 143 2.28 -7.29 8.99
CA MET A 143 3.38 -6.38 8.70
C MET A 143 3.52 -5.29 9.76
N ALA A 144 2.41 -4.63 10.11
CA ALA A 144 2.39 -3.62 11.15
C ALA A 144 2.78 -4.19 12.51
N VAL A 145 2.27 -5.39 12.86
CA VAL A 145 2.66 -6.10 14.09
C VAL A 145 4.15 -6.41 14.13
N ALA A 146 4.70 -6.96 13.04
CA ALA A 146 6.11 -7.32 12.96
C ALA A 146 7.05 -6.11 13.21
N ASN A 147 6.64 -4.94 12.70
CA ASN A 147 7.37 -3.67 12.81
C ASN A 147 7.00 -2.82 14.03
N LYS A 148 6.13 -3.31 14.94
CA LYS A 148 5.70 -2.62 16.16
C LYS A 148 4.82 -1.38 15.93
N HIS A 149 4.10 -1.31 14.83
CA HIS A 149 3.16 -0.23 14.51
C HIS A 149 1.74 -0.59 14.97
N GLU A 150 1.51 -0.56 16.29
CA GLU A 150 0.24 -0.99 16.90
C GLU A 150 -0.97 -0.24 16.36
N GLU A 151 -0.89 1.08 16.18
CA GLU A 151 -2.02 1.86 15.67
C GLU A 151 -2.38 1.49 14.22
N CYS A 152 -1.39 1.32 13.34
CA CYS A 152 -1.62 0.79 11.99
C CYS A 152 -2.25 -0.60 12.02
N ALA A 153 -1.76 -1.48 12.89
CA ALA A 153 -2.30 -2.83 13.02
C ALA A 153 -3.77 -2.81 13.46
N LEU A 154 -4.13 -1.93 14.39
CA LEU A 154 -5.51 -1.73 14.84
C LEU A 154 -6.42 -1.17 13.75
N GLU A 155 -5.96 -0.17 13.00
CA GLU A 155 -6.76 0.41 11.91
C GLU A 155 -7.04 -0.63 10.81
N ILE A 156 -6.05 -1.47 10.46
CA ILE A 156 -6.28 -2.60 9.55
C ILE A 156 -7.21 -3.63 10.20
N PHE A 157 -7.00 -4.01 11.46
CA PHE A 157 -7.82 -5.01 12.14
C PHE A 157 -9.31 -4.64 12.19
N LYS A 158 -9.63 -3.35 12.34
CA LYS A 158 -11.00 -2.84 12.33
C LYS A 158 -11.69 -2.94 10.97
N ILE A 159 -10.97 -3.09 9.86
CA ILE A 159 -11.62 -3.15 8.54
C ILE A 159 -12.41 -4.44 8.36
N ASP A 160 -11.94 -5.54 8.97
CA ASP A 160 -12.50 -6.87 8.79
C ASP A 160 -12.01 -7.79 9.93
N THR A 161 -12.52 -7.54 11.14
CA THR A 161 -12.10 -8.20 12.37
C THR A 161 -12.27 -9.72 12.31
N GLU A 162 -13.38 -10.20 11.73
CA GLU A 162 -13.64 -11.64 11.60
C GLU A 162 -12.64 -12.31 10.67
N LEU A 163 -12.41 -11.75 9.48
CA LEU A 163 -11.46 -12.34 8.53
C LEU A 163 -10.05 -12.32 9.11
N ILE A 164 -9.61 -11.17 9.62
CA ILE A 164 -8.23 -10.97 10.08
C ILE A 164 -7.90 -11.88 11.28
N SER A 165 -8.83 -12.06 12.22
CA SER A 165 -8.67 -13.01 13.34
C SER A 165 -8.51 -14.47 12.88
N ASN A 166 -9.12 -14.82 11.76
CA ASN A 166 -9.11 -16.19 11.22
C ASN A 166 -7.96 -16.47 10.24
N LEU A 167 -7.20 -15.45 9.82
CA LEU A 167 -6.02 -15.62 8.96
C LEU A 167 -4.89 -16.31 9.74
N ARG A 168 -4.86 -17.64 9.72
CA ARG A 168 -3.74 -18.43 10.26
C ARG A 168 -2.51 -18.29 9.36
N LYS A 169 -1.33 -18.20 9.99
CA LYS A 169 -0.06 -18.45 9.31
C LYS A 169 0.25 -19.94 9.31
N ASP A 170 0.76 -20.41 8.17
CA ASP A 170 1.33 -21.76 8.01
C ASP A 170 2.64 -21.94 8.81
N LEU A 171 3.21 -20.85 9.35
CA LEU A 171 4.47 -20.81 10.09
C LEU A 171 4.35 -20.25 11.54
N GLY A 172 3.21 -20.49 12.21
CA GLY A 172 3.24 -20.68 13.67
C GLY A 172 2.94 -19.50 14.59
N GLY A 173 2.00 -18.60 14.23
CA GLY A 173 1.45 -17.67 15.23
C GLY A 173 0.12 -17.06 14.78
N SER A 174 -0.88 -17.08 15.67
CA SER A 174 -2.07 -16.24 15.55
C SER A 174 -1.66 -14.76 15.64
N LEU A 175 -2.46 -13.85 15.05
CA LEU A 175 -2.30 -12.40 15.23
C LEU A 175 -2.15 -12.03 16.71
N VAL A 176 -2.94 -12.68 17.58
CA VAL A 176 -2.91 -12.48 19.04
C VAL A 176 -1.55 -12.88 19.63
N CYS A 177 -0.98 -14.02 19.22
CA CYS A 177 0.34 -14.45 19.69
C CYS A 177 1.42 -13.43 19.29
N ALA A 178 1.39 -12.96 18.05
CA ALA A 178 2.32 -11.96 17.56
C ALA A 178 2.15 -10.61 18.28
N ALA A 179 0.91 -10.19 18.57
CA ALA A 179 0.63 -8.98 19.34
C ALA A 179 1.20 -9.07 20.77
N ILE A 180 1.03 -10.22 21.45
CA ILE A 180 1.57 -10.47 22.79
C ILE A 180 3.10 -10.43 22.78
N GLU A 181 3.75 -11.13 21.85
CA GLU A 181 5.22 -11.13 21.71
C GLU A 181 5.78 -9.72 21.50
N LYS A 182 5.03 -8.88 20.79
CA LYS A 182 5.40 -7.48 20.50
C LYS A 182 4.93 -6.49 21.56
N LYS A 183 4.25 -6.95 22.63
CA LYS A 183 3.69 -6.14 23.72
C LYS A 183 2.65 -5.11 23.25
N MET A 184 1.85 -5.46 22.24
CA MET A 184 0.76 -4.64 21.72
C MET A 184 -0.52 -4.89 22.52
N SER A 185 -0.66 -4.18 23.65
CA SER A 185 -1.74 -4.40 24.60
C SER A 185 -3.13 -4.15 24.03
N ARG A 186 -3.29 -3.28 23.02
CA ARG A 186 -4.60 -2.97 22.42
C ARG A 186 -5.04 -4.02 21.39
N LEU A 187 -4.09 -4.76 20.81
CA LEU A 187 -4.34 -5.80 19.81
C LEU A 187 -4.33 -7.22 20.41
N ALA A 188 -3.80 -7.37 21.62
CA ALA A 188 -3.70 -8.64 22.34
C ALA A 188 -4.90 -8.98 23.24
N LEU A 189 -5.99 -8.20 23.17
CA LEU A 189 -7.20 -8.35 24.00
C LEU A 189 -8.29 -9.16 23.30
#